data_AF-A0AAP3E4N4-F1
#
_entry.id   AF-A0AAP3E4N4-F1
#
_cell.length_a   1.000
_cell.length_b   1.000
_cell.length_c   1.000
_cell.angle_alpha   90.00
_cell.angle_beta   90.00
_cell.angle_gamma   90.00
#
_symmetry.space_group_name_H-M   'P 1'
#
loop_
_entity.id
_entity.type
_entity.pdbx_description
1 polymer ?
#
loop_
_entity_poly.entity_id
_entity_poly.type
_entity_poly.pdbx_seq_one_letter_code
_entity_poly.pdbx_strand_id
1 'polypeptide(L)'
;MSAQSVPRTSAHAQLRFLQRAGVTECSLHRVWQDGRPVDVDGYNYHRARYDDFLDVVLLARDGVVTTVLEAAYTEFTEASR
;
A
#
# COMPACT_ATOMS: atom_id res chain seq x y z
N MET A 1 -18.99 -0.60 -13.59
CA MET A 1 -17.62 -0.50 -13.05
C MET A 1 -17.70 -0.81 -11.57
N SER A 2 -17.27 -2.01 -11.15
CA SER A 2 -17.33 -2.40 -9.74
C SER A 2 -16.34 -1.54 -8.97
N ALA A 3 -16.83 -0.71 -8.04
CA ALA A 3 -15.95 0.00 -7.11
C ALA A 3 -15.14 -1.05 -6.35
N GLN A 4 -13.86 -1.20 -6.66
CA GLN A 4 -13.00 -2.15 -5.96
C GLN A 4 -12.98 -1.76 -4.49
N SER A 5 -13.45 -2.65 -3.62
CA SER A 5 -13.47 -2.42 -2.18
C SER A 5 -12.06 -2.11 -1.66
N VAL A 6 -11.96 -1.15 -0.75
CA VAL A 6 -10.69 -0.86 -0.06
C VAL A 6 -10.31 -2.09 0.78
N PRO A 7 -9.07 -2.60 0.67
CA PRO A 7 -8.65 -3.76 1.45
C PRO A 7 -8.69 -3.49 2.95
N ARG A 8 -8.97 -4.53 3.74
CA ARG A 8 -8.80 -4.47 5.21
C ARG A 8 -7.32 -4.36 5.56
N THR A 9 -7.00 -3.88 6.74
CA THR A 9 -5.60 -3.74 7.18
C THR A 9 -5.23 -4.86 8.13
N SER A 10 -4.08 -5.49 7.91
CA SER A 10 -3.51 -6.45 8.86
C SER A 10 -2.78 -5.71 10.00
N ALA A 11 -2.64 -6.35 11.15
CA ALA A 11 -1.83 -5.82 12.26
C ALA A 11 -0.36 -5.61 11.84
N HIS A 12 0.18 -6.49 10.99
CA HIS A 12 1.53 -6.35 10.44
C HIS A 12 1.66 -5.09 9.59
N ALA A 13 0.72 -4.86 8.67
CA ALA A 13 0.70 -3.63 7.87
C ALA A 13 0.58 -2.39 8.75
N GLN A 14 -0.28 -2.41 9.78
CA GLN A 14 -0.42 -1.30 10.71
C GLN A 14 0.90 -0.99 11.44
N LEU A 15 1.59 -2.01 11.95
CA LEU A 15 2.89 -1.85 12.59
C LEU A 15 3.92 -1.25 11.62
N ARG A 16 4.02 -1.80 10.40
CA ARG A 16 4.96 -1.30 9.39
C ARG A 16 4.66 0.13 8.97
N PHE A 17 3.38 0.49 8.87
CA PHE A 17 2.96 1.85 8.58
C PHE A 17 3.45 2.83 9.65
N LEU A 18 3.23 2.52 10.94
CA LEU A 18 3.72 3.33 12.05
C LEU A 18 5.24 3.47 12.04
N GLN A 19 5.97 2.38 11.76
CA GLN A 19 7.43 2.38 11.73
C GLN A 19 8.02 3.21 10.58
N ARG A 20 7.39 3.17 9.41
CA ARG A 20 7.93 3.72 8.16
C ARG A 20 7.45 5.14 7.89
N ALA A 21 6.14 5.36 8.02
CA ALA A 21 5.56 6.68 7.81
C ALA A 21 5.70 7.56 9.05
N GLY A 22 5.90 6.98 10.24
CA GLY A 22 5.99 7.74 11.50
C GLY A 22 4.69 8.43 11.91
N VAL A 23 3.55 8.04 11.32
CA VAL A 23 2.27 8.73 11.49
C VAL A 23 1.30 7.95 12.36
N THR A 24 0.79 8.55 13.43
CA THR A 24 -0.25 7.97 14.29
C THR A 24 -1.67 8.41 13.93
N GLU A 25 -1.82 9.52 13.20
CA GLU A 25 -3.12 10.16 12.90
C GLU A 25 -3.74 9.75 11.55
N CYS A 26 -2.95 9.20 10.64
CA CYS A 26 -3.43 8.78 9.32
C CYS A 26 -3.81 7.30 9.33
N SER A 27 -4.87 6.93 8.61
CA SER A 27 -5.31 5.53 8.49
C SER A 27 -4.83 4.94 7.17
N LEU A 28 -4.38 3.68 7.20
CA LEU A 28 -4.01 2.93 6.00
C LEU A 28 -5.12 2.84 4.95
N HIS A 29 -6.39 2.91 5.38
CA HIS A 29 -7.53 2.96 4.46
C HIS A 29 -7.46 4.20 3.56
N ARG A 30 -7.21 5.38 4.14
CA ARG A 30 -7.10 6.64 3.40
C ARG A 30 -5.87 6.64 2.49
N VAL A 31 -4.73 6.22 3.02
CA VAL A 31 -3.48 6.11 2.25
C VAL A 31 -3.66 5.19 1.05
N TRP A 32 -4.39 4.08 1.20
CA TRP A 32 -4.72 3.21 0.07
C TRP A 32 -5.60 3.91 -0.97
N GLN A 33 -6.60 4.68 -0.55
CA GLN A 33 -7.50 5.36 -1.49
C GLN A 33 -6.78 6.46 -2.28
N ASP A 34 -5.95 7.23 -1.59
CA ASP A 34 -5.26 8.40 -2.14
C ASP A 34 -4.03 8.00 -2.96
N GLY A 35 -3.33 6.92 -2.58
CA GLY A 35 -2.16 6.42 -3.31
C GLY A 35 -2.51 5.95 -4.72
N ARG A 36 -1.55 5.96 -5.64
CA ARG A 36 -1.77 5.51 -7.04
C ARG A 36 -1.44 4.03 -7.22
N PRO A 37 -2.10 3.30 -8.13
CA PRO A 37 -1.80 1.91 -8.38
C PRO A 37 -0.42 1.74 -9.02
N VAL A 38 0.35 0.78 -8.52
CA VAL A 38 1.69 0.44 -9.00
C VAL A 38 1.85 -1.07 -9.11
N ASP A 39 2.74 -1.50 -9.98
CA ASP A 39 3.20 -2.88 -10.07
C ASP A 39 4.55 -3.00 -9.39
N VAL A 40 4.70 -4.00 -8.51
CA VAL A 40 5.90 -4.20 -7.69
C VAL A 40 6.54 -5.52 -8.09
N ASP A 41 7.77 -5.45 -8.57
CA ASP A 41 8.47 -6.62 -9.09
C ASP A 41 8.88 -7.60 -7.99
N GLY A 42 8.76 -8.89 -8.29
CA GLY A 42 9.28 -9.96 -7.42
C GLY A 42 8.40 -10.33 -6.22
N TYR A 43 7.19 -9.77 -6.09
CA TYR A 43 6.28 -10.11 -5.01
C TYR A 43 4.91 -10.58 -5.49
N ASN A 44 4.43 -11.71 -4.95
CA ASN A 44 3.12 -12.30 -5.25
C ASN A 44 1.95 -11.55 -4.58
N TYR A 45 1.89 -10.22 -4.71
CA TYR A 45 0.77 -9.41 -4.27
C TYR A 45 -0.20 -9.18 -5.43
N HIS A 46 -1.49 -9.09 -5.14
CA HIS A 46 -2.50 -8.90 -6.18
C HIS A 46 -2.68 -7.43 -6.57
N ARG A 47 -2.41 -6.53 -5.63
CA ARG A 47 -2.54 -5.08 -5.82
C ARG A 47 -1.49 -4.38 -4.98
N ALA A 48 -0.88 -3.35 -5.54
CA ALA A 48 -0.05 -2.42 -4.78
C ALA A 48 -0.46 -0.99 -5.09
N ARG A 49 -0.29 -0.11 -4.10
CA ARG A 49 -0.50 1.33 -4.26
C ARG A 49 0.62 2.11 -3.58
N TYR A 50 1.13 3.12 -4.25
CA TYR A 50 2.18 4.00 -3.75
C TYR A 50 1.59 5.35 -3.35
N ASP A 51 1.92 5.81 -2.15
CA ASP A 51 1.53 7.12 -1.62
C ASP A 51 2.73 8.09 -1.70
N ASP A 52 2.60 9.15 -2.49
CA ASP A 52 3.68 10.12 -2.71
C ASP A 52 4.00 10.97 -1.48
N PHE A 53 3.03 11.19 -0.60
CA PHE A 53 3.21 12.07 0.55
C PHE A 53 4.00 11.38 1.66
N LEU A 54 3.70 10.11 1.92
CA LEU A 54 4.34 9.30 2.95
C LEU A 54 5.52 8.48 2.43
N ASP A 55 5.73 8.47 1.11
CA ASP A 55 6.78 7.72 0.42
C ASP A 55 6.76 6.20 0.72
N VAL A 56 5.57 5.61 0.74
CA VAL A 56 5.36 4.19 1.07
C VAL A 56 4.52 3.43 0.04
N VAL A 57 4.85 2.16 -0.14
CA VAL A 57 4.13 1.22 -1.01
C VAL A 57 3.29 0.27 -0.16
N LEU A 58 1.98 0.31 -0.32
CA LEU A 58 1.02 -0.57 0.35
C LEU A 58 0.80 -1.81 -0.52
N LEU A 59 0.97 -2.99 0.07
CA LEU A 59 0.86 -4.27 -0.63
C LEU A 59 -0.35 -5.03 -0.13
N ALA A 60 -1.26 -5.37 -1.05
CA ALA A 60 -2.48 -6.09 -0.74
C ALA A 60 -2.58 -7.44 -1.44
N ARG A 61 -3.08 -8.41 -0.68
CA ARG A 61 -3.38 -9.76 -1.13
C ARG A 61 -4.69 -10.22 -0.49
N ASP A 62 -5.55 -10.86 -1.27
CA ASP A 62 -6.83 -11.41 -0.84
C ASP A 62 -7.71 -10.40 -0.08
N GLY A 63 -7.73 -9.14 -0.55
CA GLY A 63 -8.52 -8.07 0.06
C GLY A 63 -7.98 -7.57 1.41
N VAL A 64 -6.71 -7.84 1.72
CA VAL A 64 -6.03 -7.37 2.93
C VAL A 64 -4.71 -6.67 2.55
N VAL A 65 -4.46 -5.47 3.07
CA VAL A 65 -3.12 -4.87 3.10
C VAL A 65 -2.27 -5.70 4.07
N THR A 66 -1.35 -6.47 3.52
CA THR A 66 -0.51 -7.41 4.26
C THR A 66 0.73 -6.75 4.80
N THR A 67 1.31 -5.79 4.07
CA THR A 67 2.49 -5.02 4.51
C THR A 67 2.56 -3.67 3.82
N VAL A 68 3.44 -2.81 4.32
CA VAL A 68 3.69 -1.45 3.82
C VAL A 68 5.19 -1.32 3.70
N LEU A 69 5.77 -1.07 2.53
CA LEU A 69 7.20 -0.90 2.33
C LEU A 69 7.57 0.58 2.17
N GLU A 70 8.83 0.92 2.41
CA GLU A 70 9.39 2.21 1.99
C GLU A 70 9.69 2.17 0.50
N ALA A 71 9.32 3.22 -0.22
CA ALA A 71 9.50 3.28 -1.66
C ALA A 71 10.98 3.31 -2.07
N ALA A 72 11.85 3.96 -1.29
CA ALA A 72 13.29 4.01 -1.54
C ALA A 72 13.98 2.62 -1.61
N TYR A 73 13.36 1.58 -1.06
CA TYR A 73 13.89 0.21 -1.05
C TYR A 73 13.16 -0.75 -2.00
N THR A 74 12.21 -0.23 -2.78
CA THR A 74 11.33 -1.05 -3.62
C THR A 74 11.29 -0.48 -5.03
N GLU A 75 11.66 -1.26 -6.02
CA GLU A 75 11.43 -0.91 -7.43
C GLU A 75 9.98 -1.20 -7.80
N PHE A 76 9.32 -0.24 -8.45
CA PHE A 76 7.95 -0.37 -8.93
C PHE A 76 7.69 0.54 -10.13
N THR A 77 6.66 0.21 -10.90
CA THR A 77 6.21 1.01 -12.05
C THR A 77 4.74 1.36 -11.91
N GLU A 78 4.25 2.35 -12.67
CA GLU A 78 2.82 2.66 -12.66
C GLU A 78 2.03 1.51 -13.29
N ALA A 79 1.00 1.05 -12.58
CA ALA A 79 0.16 -0.02 -13.10
C ALA A 79 -0.60 0.47 -14.34
N SER A 80 -0.56 -0.32 -15.41
CA SER A 80 -1.32 -0.02 -16.62
C SER A 80 -2.83 -0.04 -16.32
N ARG A 81 -3.55 1.02 -16.72
CA ARG A 81 -4.98 1.23 -16.42
C ARG A 81 -5.91 0.25 -17.12
#